data_AF-A0A959ARX3-F1
#
_entry.id   AF-A0A959ARX3-F1
#
_cell.length_a   1.000
_cell.length_b   1.000
_cell.length_c   1.000
_cell.angle_alpha   90.00
_cell.angle_beta   90.00
_cell.angle_gamma   90.00
#
_symmetry.space_group_name_H-M   'P 1'
#
loop_
_entity.id
_entity.type
_entity.pdbx_description
1 polymer ?
#
loop_
_entity_poly.entity_id
_entity_poly.type
_entity_poly.pdbx_seq_one_letter_code
_entity_poly.pdbx_strand_id
1 'polypeptide(L)'
;MYSDYISLIVEVSVTVYVFLLGLPILVNQIFLPDDLRRMSEKNYAANLIKQLGILTVLLLLIILVAYPYELFWVIPFPKEQLPFREMLITALFVLMLSSTLFFLYFHLIRSQGYRAKIAQVIKDKLLESYRRTGKLDPAYLEDIESLGIYSKGGAETRIVIQVLEEVQKNLKIDSIPGPNNDGLIQLIEILCNSVANSTEPGSRSNMTEVLAIYKDILMELKMMSTDENPLIQGNETRKIKDCTHKIALASLKKDYADMMPRVLNVLSLIPGSSDKLFDIGLLALQKRQFQIATNVLSEIMDRDNRDNVTMNNYFGLVAHFYFAGEAARQCARQSLSRNHIHPTEEGLAQALEYHYKLCNFETADLVRQLPEMPDSSEV
;
A
#
# COMPACT_ATOMS: atom_id res chain seq x y z
N MET A 1 -25.79 50.33 26.31
CA MET A 1 -24.34 50.10 26.14
C MET A 1 -23.86 48.82 26.84
N TYR A 2 -24.00 48.68 28.17
CA TYR A 2 -23.57 47.46 28.89
C TYR A 2 -24.40 46.21 28.57
N SER A 3 -25.72 46.37 28.40
CA SER A 3 -26.60 45.27 27.95
C SER A 3 -26.25 44.79 26.54
N ASP A 4 -25.81 45.70 25.67
CA ASP A 4 -25.51 45.41 24.28
C ASP A 4 -24.20 44.61 24.15
N TYR A 5 -23.21 44.88 24.99
CA TYR A 5 -21.95 44.13 25.06
C TYR A 5 -22.15 42.67 25.49
N ILE A 6 -22.92 42.45 26.56
CA ILE A 6 -23.21 41.09 27.06
C ILE A 6 -24.03 40.32 26.02
N SER A 7 -25.03 40.96 25.41
CA SER A 7 -25.84 40.35 24.36
C SER A 7 -24.99 39.93 23.15
N LEU A 8 -24.04 40.79 22.73
CA LEU A 8 -23.12 40.50 21.64
C LEU A 8 -22.23 39.29 21.94
N ILE A 9 -21.64 39.21 23.15
CA ILE A 9 -20.81 38.06 23.52
C ILE A 9 -21.62 36.77 23.51
N VAL A 10 -22.85 36.79 24.03
CA VAL A 10 -23.71 35.61 24.03
C VAL A 10 -24.07 35.20 22.60
N GLU A 11 -24.43 36.15 21.74
CA GLU A 11 -24.73 35.90 20.34
C GLU A 11 -23.54 35.27 19.61
N VAL A 12 -22.36 35.87 19.71
CA VAL A 12 -21.12 35.34 19.13
C VAL A 12 -20.80 33.95 19.70
N SER A 13 -21.01 33.74 21.01
CA SER A 13 -20.78 32.44 21.65
C SER A 13 -21.68 31.35 21.09
N VAL A 14 -22.97 31.66 20.90
CA VAL A 14 -23.94 30.74 20.29
C VAL A 14 -23.56 30.47 18.83
N THR A 15 -23.19 31.50 18.05
CA THR A 15 -22.76 31.31 16.66
C THR A 15 -21.53 30.43 16.56
N VAL A 16 -20.50 30.67 17.39
CA VAL A 16 -19.29 29.84 17.45
C VAL A 16 -19.65 28.40 17.83
N TYR A 17 -20.50 28.21 18.83
CA TYR A 17 -20.93 26.88 19.27
C TYR A 17 -21.69 26.11 18.16
N VAL A 18 -22.63 26.76 17.47
CA VAL A 18 -23.39 26.17 16.36
C VAL A 18 -22.48 25.84 15.18
N PHE A 19 -21.55 26.73 14.84
CA PHE A 19 -20.58 26.49 13.78
C PHE A 19 -19.69 25.28 14.10
N LEU A 20 -19.28 25.11 15.36
CA LEU A 20 -18.48 23.96 15.82
C LEU A 20 -19.25 22.66 15.97
N LEU A 21 -20.58 22.71 16.09
CA LEU A 21 -21.40 21.51 15.93
C LEU A 21 -21.42 21.08 14.46
N GLY A 22 -21.54 22.04 13.55
CA GLY A 22 -21.63 21.78 12.12
C GLY A 22 -20.31 21.37 11.48
N LEU A 23 -19.18 22.00 11.86
CA LEU A 23 -17.92 21.85 11.16
C LEU A 23 -17.28 20.45 11.29
N PRO A 24 -17.24 19.78 12.45
CA PRO A 24 -16.77 18.40 12.56
C PRO A 24 -17.65 17.40 11.80
N ILE A 25 -18.97 17.67 11.73
CA ILE A 25 -19.90 16.85 10.94
C ILE A 25 -19.64 17.05 9.45
N LEU A 26 -19.51 18.30 9.00
CA LEU A 26 -19.14 18.66 7.63
C LEU A 26 -17.78 18.10 7.24
N VAL A 27 -16.77 18.19 8.12
CA VAL A 27 -15.43 17.66 7.86
C VAL A 27 -15.46 16.14 7.75
N ASN A 28 -16.20 15.45 8.63
CA ASN A 28 -16.41 14.01 8.50
C ASN A 28 -17.20 13.61 7.25
N GLN A 29 -18.12 14.45 6.77
CA GLN A 29 -18.92 14.15 5.59
C GLN A 29 -18.20 14.47 4.28
N ILE A 30 -17.31 15.47 4.27
CA ILE A 30 -16.63 15.96 3.06
C ILE A 30 -15.23 15.35 2.91
N PHE A 31 -14.47 15.22 4.01
CA PHE A 31 -13.05 14.83 3.95
C PHE A 31 -12.77 13.38 4.37
N LEU A 32 -13.69 12.70 5.06
CA LEU A 32 -13.56 11.27 5.34
C LEU A 32 -14.26 10.45 4.24
N PRO A 33 -13.52 9.58 3.53
CA PRO A 33 -14.12 8.55 2.68
C PRO A 33 -15.13 7.70 3.47
N ASP A 34 -16.16 7.21 2.79
CA ASP A 34 -17.29 6.47 3.39
C ASP A 34 -16.84 5.27 4.24
N ASP A 35 -15.73 4.61 3.88
CA ASP A 35 -15.19 3.46 4.62
C ASP A 35 -14.54 3.88 5.95
N LEU A 36 -13.81 5.00 5.96
CA LEU A 36 -13.27 5.59 7.18
C LEU A 36 -14.37 6.13 8.07
N ARG A 37 -15.48 6.60 7.48
CA ARG A 37 -16.65 7.07 8.23
C ARG A 37 -17.28 5.92 9.02
N ARG A 38 -17.49 4.75 8.40
CA ARG A 38 -17.98 3.53 9.06
C ARG A 38 -17.07 3.04 10.19
N MET A 39 -15.75 3.07 9.97
CA MET A 39 -14.78 2.70 11.02
C MET A 39 -14.69 3.75 12.13
N SER A 40 -14.93 5.03 11.81
CA SER A 40 -14.84 6.13 12.78
C SER A 40 -15.94 6.12 13.82
N GLU A 41 -17.17 5.73 13.46
CA GLU A 41 -18.36 5.83 14.31
C GLU A 41 -18.17 5.21 15.70
N LYS A 42 -17.41 4.11 15.81
CA LYS A 42 -17.23 3.39 17.08
C LYS A 42 -16.31 4.08 18.10
N ASN A 43 -15.32 4.86 17.66
CA ASN A 43 -14.35 5.51 18.55
C ASN A 43 -14.42 7.05 18.52
N TYR A 44 -14.97 7.61 17.45
CA TYR A 44 -15.08 9.05 17.21
C TYR A 44 -16.20 9.68 18.04
N ALA A 45 -17.34 9.00 18.15
CA ALA A 45 -18.50 9.48 18.92
C ALA A 45 -18.14 9.75 20.38
N ALA A 46 -17.39 8.86 21.05
CA ALA A 46 -17.09 8.99 22.47
C ALA A 46 -16.24 10.21 22.82
N ASN A 47 -15.23 10.55 22.01
CA ASN A 47 -14.39 11.72 22.25
C ASN A 47 -15.07 13.02 21.83
N LEU A 48 -15.84 13.01 20.74
CA LEU A 48 -16.66 14.17 20.35
C LEU A 48 -17.72 14.50 21.39
N ILE A 49 -18.42 13.50 21.93
CA ILE A 49 -19.45 13.71 22.97
C ILE A 49 -18.85 14.39 24.21
N LYS A 50 -17.64 13.99 24.62
CA LYS A 50 -16.92 14.63 25.73
C LYS A 50 -16.55 16.08 25.43
N GLN A 51 -16.00 16.35 24.24
CA GLN A 51 -15.64 17.71 23.81
C GLN A 51 -16.86 18.61 23.72
N LEU A 52 -17.95 18.07 23.16
CA LEU A 52 -19.23 18.76 23.08
C LEU A 52 -19.76 19.10 24.47
N GLY A 53 -19.73 18.15 25.40
CA GLY A 53 -20.16 18.36 26.78
C GLY A 53 -19.41 19.50 27.48
N ILE A 54 -18.10 19.60 27.30
CA ILE A 54 -17.30 20.71 27.87
C ILE A 54 -17.73 22.06 27.28
N LEU A 55 -17.89 22.15 25.96
CA LEU A 55 -18.32 23.39 25.30
C LEU A 55 -19.76 23.76 25.67
N THR A 56 -20.67 22.80 25.80
CA THR A 56 -22.04 23.02 26.28
C THR A 56 -22.04 23.59 27.70
N VAL A 57 -21.23 23.02 28.60
CA VAL A 57 -21.12 23.52 29.98
C VAL A 57 -20.60 24.96 30.00
N LEU A 58 -19.58 25.29 29.19
CA LEU A 58 -19.06 26.65 29.09
C LEU A 58 -20.10 27.64 28.54
N LEU A 59 -20.86 27.26 27.51
CA LEU A 59 -21.94 28.09 26.99
C LEU A 59 -23.04 28.33 28.02
N LEU A 60 -23.45 27.28 28.74
CA LEU A 60 -24.44 27.39 29.81
C LEU A 60 -23.95 28.29 30.95
N LEU A 61 -22.67 28.22 31.32
CA LEU A 61 -22.07 29.12 32.30
C LEU A 61 -22.08 30.58 31.82
N ILE A 62 -21.76 30.83 30.54
CA ILE A 62 -21.85 32.17 29.94
C ILE A 62 -23.28 32.70 30.03
N ILE A 63 -24.28 31.90 29.63
CA ILE A 63 -25.71 32.27 29.68
C ILE A 63 -26.18 32.52 31.12
N LEU A 64 -25.79 31.67 32.06
CA LEU A 64 -26.20 31.76 33.47
C LEU A 64 -25.63 33.00 34.16
N VAL A 65 -24.38 33.38 33.84
CA VAL A 65 -23.76 34.63 34.33
C VAL A 65 -24.28 35.86 33.56
N ALA A 66 -24.64 35.69 32.28
CA ALA A 66 -25.18 36.75 31.43
C ALA A 66 -26.65 37.06 31.71
N TYR A 67 -27.46 36.13 32.20
CA TYR A 67 -28.89 36.36 32.44
C TYR A 67 -29.40 35.73 33.77
N PRO A 68 -28.76 36.02 34.92
CA PRO A 68 -29.11 35.38 36.18
C PRO A 68 -30.55 35.70 36.64
N TYR A 69 -31.02 36.94 36.39
CA TYR A 69 -32.36 37.39 36.80
C TYR A 69 -33.49 36.80 35.96
N GLU A 70 -33.23 36.51 34.68
CA GLU A 70 -34.21 35.88 33.81
C GLU A 70 -34.32 34.38 34.09
N LEU A 71 -33.21 33.73 34.47
CA LEU A 71 -33.21 32.32 34.86
C LEU A 71 -33.73 32.07 36.29
N PHE A 72 -33.38 32.93 37.25
CA PHE A 72 -33.70 32.75 38.66
C PHE A 72 -34.44 33.98 39.21
N TRP A 73 -35.77 33.98 39.01
CA TRP A 73 -36.68 35.04 39.43
C TRP A 73 -36.67 35.39 40.93
N VAL A 74 -35.99 34.60 41.77
CA VAL A 74 -36.15 34.61 43.25
C VAL A 74 -34.94 35.21 44.00
N ILE A 75 -33.79 35.40 43.35
CA ILE A 75 -32.56 35.82 44.04
C ILE A 75 -32.20 37.28 43.68
N PRO A 76 -32.31 38.23 44.62
CA PRO A 76 -31.89 39.60 44.39
C PRO A 76 -30.36 39.70 44.37
N PHE A 77 -29.76 39.65 43.18
CA PHE A 77 -28.34 39.94 43.02
C PHE A 77 -28.06 41.46 43.12
N PRO A 78 -27.01 41.89 43.85
CA PRO A 78 -26.66 43.30 43.98
C PRO A 78 -26.12 43.86 42.66
N LYS A 79 -26.70 44.97 42.18
CA LYS A 79 -26.30 45.65 40.93
C LYS A 79 -24.86 46.21 40.95
N GLU A 80 -24.21 46.30 42.11
CA GLU A 80 -22.89 46.91 42.28
C GLU A 80 -21.71 46.04 41.78
N GLN A 81 -21.94 44.79 41.37
CA GLN A 81 -20.89 43.88 40.87
C GLN A 81 -20.72 43.87 39.34
N LEU A 82 -21.27 44.87 38.64
CA LEU A 82 -21.24 45.02 37.18
C LEU A 82 -19.87 44.77 36.51
N PRO A 83 -18.74 45.39 36.93
CA PRO A 83 -17.46 45.20 36.24
C PRO A 83 -16.87 43.80 36.42
N PHE A 84 -17.13 43.16 37.56
CA PHE A 84 -16.68 41.79 37.83
C PHE A 84 -17.41 40.79 36.92
N ARG A 85 -18.70 41.01 36.68
CA ARG A 85 -19.52 40.17 35.80
C ARG A 85 -19.05 40.23 34.34
N GLU A 86 -18.71 41.41 33.84
CA GLU A 86 -18.17 41.57 32.48
C GLU A 86 -16.81 40.91 32.31
N MET A 87 -15.94 41.05 33.32
CA MET A 87 -14.64 40.37 33.33
C MET A 87 -14.82 38.84 33.33
N LEU A 88 -15.77 38.32 34.11
CA LEU A 88 -16.07 36.89 34.19
C LEU A 88 -16.65 36.35 32.87
N ILE A 89 -17.62 37.05 32.25
CA ILE A 89 -18.19 36.67 30.95
C ILE A 89 -17.11 36.68 29.87
N THR A 90 -16.28 37.72 29.85
CA THR A 90 -15.18 37.84 28.87
C THR A 90 -14.15 36.73 29.08
N ALA A 91 -13.80 36.39 30.32
CA ALA A 91 -12.89 35.30 30.63
C ALA A 91 -13.45 33.93 30.21
N LEU A 92 -14.75 33.67 30.46
CA LEU A 92 -15.42 32.45 30.01
C LEU A 92 -15.49 32.36 28.48
N PHE A 93 -15.76 33.49 27.80
CA PHE A 93 -15.74 33.56 26.35
C PHE A 93 -14.35 33.26 25.76
N VAL A 94 -13.31 33.89 26.30
CA VAL A 94 -11.92 33.64 25.88
C VAL A 94 -11.52 32.19 26.15
N LEU A 95 -11.94 31.60 27.27
CA LEU A 95 -11.71 30.19 27.57
C LEU A 95 -12.43 29.28 26.55
N MET A 96 -13.69 29.59 26.21
CA MET A 96 -14.47 28.85 25.22
C MET A 96 -13.83 28.93 23.83
N LEU A 97 -13.41 30.13 23.40
CA LEU A 97 -12.74 30.35 22.12
C LEU A 97 -11.37 29.65 22.08
N SER A 98 -10.58 29.73 23.15
CA SER A 98 -9.26 29.10 23.23
C SER A 98 -9.39 27.57 23.23
N SER A 99 -10.32 27.01 24.00
CA SER A 99 -10.61 25.57 24.01
C SER A 99 -11.09 25.10 22.65
N THR A 100 -11.92 25.91 21.98
CA THR A 100 -12.41 25.67 20.62
C THR A 100 -11.25 25.58 19.62
N LEU A 101 -10.41 26.61 19.56
CA LEU A 101 -9.27 26.66 18.64
C LEU A 101 -8.29 25.53 18.93
N PHE A 102 -8.08 25.23 20.21
CA PHE A 102 -7.28 24.09 20.65
C PHE A 102 -7.87 22.76 20.15
N PHE A 103 -9.17 22.51 20.31
CA PHE A 103 -9.81 21.29 19.82
C PHE A 103 -9.77 21.20 18.29
N LEU A 104 -9.99 22.30 17.58
CA LEU A 104 -9.96 22.35 16.11
C LEU A 104 -8.53 22.11 15.58
N TYR A 105 -7.53 22.73 16.21
CA TYR A 105 -6.11 22.50 15.91
C TYR A 105 -5.71 21.05 16.17
N PHE A 106 -6.06 20.51 17.35
CA PHE A 106 -5.80 19.11 17.67
C PHE A 106 -6.54 18.16 16.74
N HIS A 107 -7.78 18.46 16.34
CA HIS A 107 -8.55 17.63 15.42
C HIS A 107 -7.94 17.64 14.02
N LEU A 108 -7.65 18.81 13.46
CA LEU A 108 -7.04 18.95 12.13
C LEU A 108 -5.65 18.32 12.07
N ILE A 109 -4.79 18.54 13.06
CA ILE A 109 -3.43 18.00 13.05
C ILE A 109 -3.41 16.51 13.37
N ARG A 110 -4.30 16.04 14.27
CA ARG A 110 -4.39 14.62 14.58
C ARG A 110 -5.17 13.83 13.52
N SER A 111 -5.94 14.50 12.65
CA SER A 111 -6.63 13.86 11.52
C SER A 111 -5.65 13.20 10.53
N GLN A 112 -4.46 13.80 10.35
CA GLN A 112 -3.39 13.20 9.54
C GLN A 112 -2.85 11.89 10.15
N GLY A 113 -2.92 11.74 11.48
CA GLY A 113 -2.60 10.49 12.18
C GLY A 113 -3.81 9.56 12.39
N TYR A 114 -4.98 9.91 11.88
CA TYR A 114 -6.20 9.14 12.13
C TYR A 114 -6.18 7.79 11.40
N ARG A 115 -5.75 7.78 10.13
CA ARG A 115 -5.52 6.54 9.37
C ARG A 115 -4.47 5.66 10.04
N ALA A 116 -3.37 6.24 10.53
CA ALA A 116 -2.37 5.52 11.31
C ALA A 116 -2.97 4.88 12.56
N LYS A 117 -3.79 5.61 13.31
CA LYS A 117 -4.46 5.09 14.49
C LYS A 117 -5.45 3.97 14.16
N ILE A 118 -6.22 4.10 13.08
CA ILE A 118 -7.13 3.06 12.62
C ILE A 118 -6.34 1.81 12.23
N ALA A 119 -5.31 1.95 11.41
CA ALA A 119 -4.47 0.84 10.98
C ALA A 119 -3.85 0.11 12.18
N GLN A 120 -3.39 0.84 13.20
CA GLN A 120 -2.90 0.28 14.46
C GLN A 120 -3.98 -0.45 15.26
N VAL A 121 -5.20 0.10 15.37
CA VAL A 121 -6.32 -0.58 16.04
C VAL A 121 -6.72 -1.85 15.31
N ILE A 122 -6.74 -1.84 13.97
CA ILE A 122 -7.06 -3.04 13.19
C ILE A 122 -5.95 -4.08 13.37
N LYS A 123 -4.68 -3.67 13.33
CA LYS A 123 -3.52 -4.53 13.62
C LYS A 123 -3.66 -5.24 14.97
N ASP A 124 -3.89 -4.47 16.04
CA ASP A 124 -3.98 -5.02 17.39
C ASP A 124 -5.11 -6.05 17.50
N LYS A 125 -6.25 -5.78 16.85
CA LYS A 125 -7.39 -6.72 16.79
C LYS A 125 -7.10 -7.95 15.94
N LEU A 126 -6.37 -7.81 14.84
CA LEU A 126 -5.90 -8.93 14.01
C LEU A 126 -5.01 -9.86 14.81
N LEU A 127 -4.02 -9.29 15.51
CA LEU A 127 -3.10 -10.05 16.34
C LEU A 127 -3.79 -10.69 17.54
N GLU A 128 -4.73 -9.99 18.17
CA GLU A 128 -5.54 -10.55 19.25
C GLU A 128 -6.42 -11.71 18.76
N SER A 129 -7.07 -11.56 17.61
CA SER A 129 -7.89 -12.60 16.98
C SER A 129 -7.05 -13.82 16.61
N TYR A 130 -5.87 -13.61 16.03
CA TYR A 130 -4.92 -14.67 15.70
C TYR A 130 -4.46 -15.43 16.94
N ARG A 131 -4.11 -14.72 18.02
CA ARG A 131 -3.73 -15.36 19.30
C ARG A 131 -4.85 -16.20 19.91
N ARG A 132 -6.12 -15.84 19.68
CA ARG A 132 -7.29 -16.57 20.20
C ARG A 132 -7.69 -17.76 19.35
N THR A 133 -7.69 -17.60 18.04
CA THR A 133 -8.31 -18.56 17.10
C THR A 133 -7.29 -19.32 16.24
N GLY A 134 -6.03 -18.87 16.21
CA GLY A 134 -5.00 -19.37 15.30
C GLY A 134 -5.20 -18.96 13.84
N LYS A 135 -6.19 -18.11 13.53
CA LYS A 135 -6.51 -17.64 12.18
C LYS A 135 -6.60 -16.13 12.12
N LEU A 136 -6.25 -15.54 10.97
CA LEU A 136 -6.50 -14.13 10.71
C LEU A 136 -8.00 -13.94 10.44
N ASP A 137 -8.58 -12.92 11.05
CA ASP A 137 -9.98 -12.57 10.83
C ASP A 137 -10.12 -11.86 9.47
N PRO A 138 -10.89 -12.40 8.51
CA PRO A 138 -11.02 -11.83 7.18
C PRO A 138 -11.62 -10.43 7.20
N ALA A 139 -12.50 -10.10 8.17
CA ALA A 139 -13.12 -8.77 8.23
C ALA A 139 -12.08 -7.67 8.50
N TYR A 140 -11.12 -7.94 9.39
CA TYR A 140 -10.03 -6.99 9.66
C TYR A 140 -9.01 -6.94 8.53
N LEU A 141 -8.83 -8.01 7.76
CA LEU A 141 -7.99 -8.00 6.56
C LEU A 141 -8.63 -7.14 5.45
N GLU A 142 -9.93 -7.27 5.23
CA GLU A 142 -10.69 -6.47 4.26
C GLU A 142 -10.69 -4.96 4.64
N ASP A 143 -10.76 -4.64 5.94
CA ASP A 143 -10.60 -3.27 6.45
C ASP A 143 -9.20 -2.70 6.11
N ILE A 144 -8.13 -3.48 6.31
CA ILE A 144 -6.76 -3.05 5.97
C ILE A 144 -6.59 -2.93 4.46
N GLU A 145 -7.16 -3.85 3.69
CA GLU A 145 -7.12 -3.80 2.22
C GLU A 145 -7.76 -2.52 1.69
N SER A 146 -8.94 -2.20 2.21
CA SER A 146 -9.65 -0.96 1.88
C SER A 146 -8.78 0.26 2.19
N LEU A 147 -8.12 0.29 3.36
CA LEU A 147 -7.18 1.37 3.69
C LEU A 147 -6.00 1.46 2.71
N GLY A 148 -5.50 0.32 2.23
CA GLY A 148 -4.43 0.25 1.24
C GLY A 148 -4.85 0.78 -0.13
N ILE A 149 -5.96 0.29 -0.68
CA ILE A 149 -6.47 0.65 -2.02
C ILE A 149 -6.84 2.14 -2.11
N TYR A 150 -7.44 2.68 -1.03
CA TYR A 150 -7.86 4.08 -0.93
C TYR A 150 -6.82 4.98 -0.25
N SER A 151 -5.56 4.51 -0.13
CA SER A 151 -4.45 5.36 0.30
C SER A 151 -4.03 6.30 -0.83
N LYS A 152 -3.86 7.59 -0.51
CA LYS A 152 -3.12 8.49 -1.40
C LYS A 152 -1.67 8.07 -1.29
N GLY A 153 -1.03 7.74 -2.41
CA GLY A 153 0.29 7.10 -2.41
C GLY A 153 1.33 7.79 -1.50
N GLY A 154 2.41 7.08 -1.14
CA GLY A 154 3.45 7.64 -0.26
C GLY A 154 3.21 7.30 1.21
N ALA A 155 3.11 8.30 2.09
CA ALA A 155 3.11 8.11 3.54
C ALA A 155 1.90 7.31 4.05
N GLU A 156 0.72 7.46 3.44
CA GLU A 156 -0.48 6.73 3.88
C GLU A 156 -0.38 5.24 3.55
N THR A 157 0.01 4.88 2.32
CA THR A 157 0.24 3.48 1.95
C THR A 157 1.36 2.87 2.80
N ARG A 158 2.38 3.66 3.16
CA ARG A 158 3.49 3.20 4.01
C ARG A 158 3.01 2.73 5.38
N ILE A 159 2.03 3.41 5.98
CA ILE A 159 1.41 2.99 7.25
C ILE A 159 0.78 1.60 7.10
N VAL A 160 0.07 1.37 5.99
CA VAL A 160 -0.57 0.07 5.71
C VAL A 160 0.49 -1.01 5.54
N ILE A 161 1.55 -0.74 4.78
CA ILE A 161 2.68 -1.66 4.59
C ILE A 161 3.34 -2.01 5.93
N GLN A 162 3.61 -1.02 6.79
CA GLN A 162 4.19 -1.24 8.12
C GLN A 162 3.30 -2.11 9.01
N VAL A 163 1.99 -1.87 8.99
CA VAL A 163 1.04 -2.70 9.73
C VAL A 163 1.06 -4.14 9.23
N LEU A 164 1.06 -4.34 7.91
CA LEU A 164 1.10 -5.68 7.32
C LEU A 164 2.43 -6.40 7.59
N GLU A 165 3.55 -5.68 7.57
CA GLU A 165 4.88 -6.19 7.95
C GLU A 165 4.90 -6.63 9.43
N GLU A 166 4.34 -5.82 10.33
CA GLU A 166 4.23 -6.19 11.74
C GLU A 166 3.32 -7.40 11.94
N VAL A 167 2.20 -7.50 11.22
CA VAL A 167 1.33 -8.69 11.25
C VAL A 167 2.11 -9.91 10.77
N GLN A 168 2.79 -9.81 9.63
CA GLN A 168 3.61 -10.90 9.08
C GLN A 168 4.68 -11.38 10.07
N LYS A 169 5.42 -10.47 10.71
CA LYS A 169 6.45 -10.83 11.71
C LYS A 169 5.89 -11.51 12.96
N ASN A 170 4.63 -11.27 13.30
CA ASN A 170 3.95 -11.89 14.44
C ASN A 170 3.26 -13.21 14.07
N LEU A 171 3.06 -13.48 12.78
CA LEU A 171 2.67 -14.79 12.32
C LEU A 171 3.87 -15.72 12.45
N LYS A 172 3.86 -16.61 13.45
CA LYS A 172 4.87 -17.66 13.54
C LYS A 172 4.68 -18.60 12.35
N ILE A 173 5.53 -18.48 11.33
CA ILE A 173 5.48 -19.38 10.17
C ILE A 173 5.76 -20.84 10.62
N ASP A 174 6.45 -21.00 11.76
CA ASP A 174 6.69 -22.27 12.48
C ASP A 174 5.44 -23.06 12.91
N SER A 175 4.24 -22.47 12.87
CA SER A 175 3.00 -23.10 13.38
C SER A 175 2.08 -23.63 12.28
N ILE A 176 2.53 -23.69 11.02
CA ILE A 176 1.66 -23.95 9.86
C ILE A 176 1.69 -25.44 9.51
N PRO A 177 0.62 -26.21 9.79
CA PRO A 177 0.48 -27.54 9.20
C PRO A 177 -0.04 -27.36 7.77
N GLY A 178 0.87 -27.44 6.81
CA GLY A 178 0.55 -27.74 5.42
C GLY A 178 0.62 -26.56 4.43
N PRO A 179 0.67 -26.89 3.12
CA PRO A 179 0.59 -25.91 2.04
C PRO A 179 -0.80 -25.24 2.05
N ASN A 180 -0.86 -23.92 1.86
CA ASN A 180 -2.05 -23.03 1.93
C ASN A 180 -2.23 -22.32 3.27
N ASN A 181 -1.30 -21.43 3.62
CA ASN A 181 -1.57 -20.42 4.62
C ASN A 181 -2.43 -19.31 4.00
N ASP A 182 -3.75 -19.50 4.01
CA ASP A 182 -4.73 -18.54 3.49
C ASP A 182 -4.53 -17.11 4.04
N GLY A 183 -4.03 -16.99 5.28
CA GLY A 183 -3.72 -15.70 5.89
C GLY A 183 -2.50 -15.02 5.26
N LEU A 184 -1.40 -15.75 5.05
CA LEU A 184 -0.21 -15.22 4.38
C LEU A 184 -0.49 -14.86 2.92
N ILE A 185 -1.28 -15.69 2.22
CA ILE A 185 -1.73 -15.42 0.84
C ILE A 185 -2.51 -14.10 0.79
N GLN A 186 -3.47 -13.91 1.68
CA GLN A 186 -4.23 -12.66 1.77
C GLN A 186 -3.32 -11.46 2.07
N LEU A 187 -2.36 -11.58 2.99
CA LEU A 187 -1.40 -10.51 3.26
C LEU A 187 -0.58 -10.12 2.02
N ILE A 188 -0.11 -11.11 1.25
CA ILE A 188 0.63 -10.89 0.00
C ILE A 188 -0.25 -10.14 -1.01
N GLU A 189 -1.52 -10.52 -1.15
CA GLU A 189 -2.48 -9.87 -2.03
C GLU A 189 -2.77 -8.42 -1.60
N ILE A 190 -2.96 -8.17 -0.31
CA ILE A 190 -3.19 -6.82 0.21
C ILE A 190 -1.98 -5.92 -0.03
N LEU A 191 -0.75 -6.41 0.24
CA LEU A 191 0.49 -5.68 -0.05
C LEU A 191 0.58 -5.31 -1.53
N CYS A 192 0.27 -6.26 -2.41
CA CYS A 192 0.27 -6.10 -3.85
C CYS A 192 -0.75 -5.05 -4.31
N ASN A 193 -1.99 -5.16 -3.83
CA ASN A 193 -3.07 -4.23 -4.16
C ASN A 193 -2.76 -2.81 -3.68
N SER A 194 -2.12 -2.68 -2.51
CA SER A 194 -1.73 -1.39 -1.93
C SER A 194 -0.69 -0.62 -2.75
N VAL A 195 0.18 -1.30 -3.52
CA VAL A 195 1.24 -0.62 -4.29
C VAL A 195 1.07 -0.66 -5.80
N ALA A 196 0.42 -1.70 -6.35
CA ALA A 196 0.29 -1.90 -7.80
C ALA A 196 -1.12 -1.62 -8.33
N ASN A 197 -2.18 -1.83 -7.53
CA ASN A 197 -3.57 -1.71 -7.96
C ASN A 197 -4.34 -0.58 -7.24
N SER A 198 -3.65 0.26 -6.46
CA SER A 198 -4.25 1.42 -5.81
C SER A 198 -4.62 2.50 -6.83
N THR A 199 -5.63 3.30 -6.48
CA THR A 199 -6.10 4.44 -7.32
C THR A 199 -4.97 5.38 -7.71
N GLU A 200 -4.00 5.57 -6.82
CA GLU A 200 -2.69 6.13 -7.10
C GLU A 200 -1.63 5.06 -6.82
N PRO A 201 -0.99 4.44 -7.84
CA PRO A 201 -0.03 3.37 -7.61
C PRO A 201 1.11 3.87 -6.70
N GLY A 202 1.53 3.04 -5.75
CA GLY A 202 2.42 3.39 -4.66
C GLY A 202 3.69 4.14 -5.07
N SER A 203 4.28 4.85 -4.10
CA SER A 203 5.56 5.52 -4.31
C SER A 203 6.68 4.50 -4.57
N ARG A 204 7.78 4.94 -5.19
CA ARG A 204 9.02 4.15 -5.33
C ARG A 204 9.47 3.53 -4.00
N SER A 205 9.35 4.28 -2.89
CA SER A 205 9.69 3.81 -1.54
C SER A 205 8.78 2.65 -1.12
N ASN A 206 7.47 2.79 -1.35
CA ASN A 206 6.47 1.80 -0.93
C ASN A 206 6.66 0.48 -1.68
N MET A 207 6.87 0.54 -3.01
CA MET A 207 7.15 -0.66 -3.79
C MET A 207 8.47 -1.32 -3.37
N THR A 208 9.49 -0.54 -3.00
CA THR A 208 10.76 -1.05 -2.48
C THR A 208 10.59 -1.77 -1.16
N GLU A 209 9.78 -1.22 -0.24
CA GLU A 209 9.45 -1.86 1.04
C GLU A 209 8.68 -3.17 0.85
N VAL A 210 7.67 -3.20 -0.04
CA VAL A 210 6.94 -4.44 -0.36
C VAL A 210 7.86 -5.52 -0.93
N LEU A 211 8.78 -5.18 -1.84
CA LEU A 211 9.76 -6.14 -2.38
C LEU A 211 10.70 -6.68 -1.28
N ALA A 212 11.04 -5.87 -0.27
CA ALA A 212 11.83 -6.34 0.86
C ALA A 212 11.03 -7.36 1.70
N ILE A 213 9.76 -7.07 2.00
CA ILE A 213 8.87 -7.98 2.72
C ILE A 213 8.72 -9.31 1.96
N TYR A 214 8.50 -9.26 0.63
CA TYR A 214 8.42 -10.47 -0.20
C TYR A 214 9.71 -11.28 -0.17
N LYS A 215 10.87 -10.62 -0.21
CA LYS A 215 12.16 -11.30 -0.07
C LYS A 215 12.27 -12.02 1.28
N ASP A 216 11.91 -11.37 2.37
CA ASP A 216 11.99 -11.95 3.70
C ASP A 216 11.06 -13.18 3.83
N ILE A 217 9.83 -13.08 3.33
CA ILE A 217 8.89 -14.22 3.28
C ILE A 217 9.49 -15.38 2.46
N LEU A 218 10.04 -15.12 1.27
CA LEU A 218 10.63 -16.16 0.42
C LEU A 218 11.84 -16.83 1.09
N MET A 219 12.68 -16.05 1.78
CA MET A 219 13.83 -16.58 2.51
C MET A 219 13.37 -17.49 3.66
N GLU A 220 12.32 -17.11 4.39
CA GLU A 220 11.74 -17.91 5.45
C GLU A 220 11.13 -19.21 4.91
N LEU A 221 10.31 -19.12 3.85
CA LEU A 221 9.76 -20.29 3.15
C LEU A 221 10.86 -21.23 2.64
N LYS A 222 11.97 -20.69 2.12
CA LYS A 222 13.11 -21.48 1.66
C LYS A 222 13.81 -22.20 2.81
N MET A 223 13.96 -21.56 3.97
CA MET A 223 14.58 -22.19 5.15
C MET A 223 13.75 -23.35 5.72
N MET A 224 12.43 -23.31 5.59
CA MET A 224 11.53 -24.38 6.04
C MET A 224 11.23 -25.42 4.96
N SER A 225 11.62 -25.15 3.70
CA SER A 225 11.40 -26.07 2.59
C SER A 225 12.24 -27.33 2.78
N THR A 226 11.61 -28.49 2.77
CA THR A 226 12.27 -29.80 2.77
C THR A 226 12.08 -30.47 1.41
N ASP A 227 12.90 -31.48 1.09
CA ASP A 227 12.75 -32.26 -0.16
C ASP A 227 11.37 -32.93 -0.26
N GLU A 228 10.76 -33.28 0.89
CA GLU A 228 9.42 -33.89 0.98
C GLU A 228 8.28 -32.86 0.87
N ASN A 229 8.53 -31.57 1.16
CA ASN A 229 7.55 -30.50 1.08
C ASN A 229 8.20 -29.22 0.53
N PRO A 230 8.27 -29.07 -0.81
CA PRO A 230 8.88 -27.90 -1.45
C PRO A 230 7.96 -26.68 -1.32
N LEU A 231 7.96 -26.03 -0.15
CA LEU A 231 7.18 -24.82 0.14
C LEU A 231 7.48 -23.68 -0.84
N ILE A 232 8.67 -23.67 -1.43
CA ILE A 232 9.06 -22.70 -2.45
C ILE A 232 8.23 -22.81 -3.75
N GLN A 233 7.47 -23.90 -3.94
CA GLN A 233 6.53 -24.06 -5.05
C GLN A 233 5.05 -23.88 -4.63
N GLY A 234 4.81 -23.44 -3.38
CA GLY A 234 3.49 -23.20 -2.83
C GLY A 234 2.73 -22.02 -3.46
N ASN A 235 1.46 -21.89 -3.07
CA ASN A 235 0.57 -20.83 -3.55
C ASN A 235 1.07 -19.43 -3.14
N GLU A 236 1.72 -19.33 -1.99
CA GLU A 236 2.37 -18.12 -1.47
C GLU A 236 3.43 -17.61 -2.46
N THR A 237 4.35 -18.49 -2.88
CA THR A 237 5.41 -18.15 -3.83
C THR A 237 4.84 -17.77 -5.19
N ARG A 238 3.80 -18.48 -5.67
CA ARG A 238 3.10 -18.11 -6.90
C ARG A 238 2.49 -16.70 -6.83
N LYS A 239 1.88 -16.34 -5.70
CA LYS A 239 1.31 -15.01 -5.49
C LYS A 239 2.39 -13.93 -5.41
N ILE A 240 3.49 -14.19 -4.72
CA ILE A 240 4.66 -13.29 -4.69
C ILE A 240 5.21 -13.10 -6.11
N LYS A 241 5.32 -14.17 -6.91
CA LYS A 241 5.75 -14.11 -8.31
C LYS A 241 4.86 -13.17 -9.13
N ASP A 242 3.54 -13.39 -9.09
CA ASP A 242 2.57 -12.58 -9.85
C ASP A 242 2.57 -11.11 -9.40
N CYS A 243 2.69 -10.86 -8.10
CA CYS A 243 2.70 -9.50 -7.55
C CYS A 243 4.01 -8.76 -7.80
N THR A 244 5.15 -9.45 -7.70
CA THR A 244 6.46 -8.88 -8.08
C THR A 244 6.48 -8.49 -9.54
N HIS A 245 5.89 -9.32 -10.41
CA HIS A 245 5.72 -8.99 -11.82
C HIS A 245 4.82 -7.75 -12.03
N LYS A 246 3.67 -7.64 -11.35
CA LYS A 246 2.83 -6.43 -11.41
C LYS A 246 3.59 -5.17 -10.97
N ILE A 247 4.35 -5.25 -9.88
CA ILE A 247 5.21 -4.17 -9.39
C ILE A 247 6.27 -3.82 -10.45
N ALA A 248 6.87 -4.80 -11.10
CA ALA A 248 7.85 -4.60 -12.16
C ALA A 248 7.27 -3.84 -13.36
N LEU A 249 6.12 -4.28 -13.87
CA LEU A 249 5.46 -3.61 -14.99
C LEU A 249 5.03 -2.18 -14.62
N ALA A 250 4.52 -1.97 -13.40
CA ALA A 250 4.12 -0.64 -12.92
C ALA A 250 5.33 0.30 -12.77
N SER A 251 6.45 -0.20 -12.23
CA SER A 251 7.68 0.57 -12.07
C SER A 251 8.35 0.90 -13.40
N LEU A 252 8.38 -0.03 -14.36
CA LEU A 252 8.82 0.25 -15.74
C LEU A 252 7.94 1.31 -16.41
N LYS A 253 6.61 1.25 -16.22
CA LYS A 253 5.69 2.27 -16.75
C LYS A 253 5.97 3.67 -16.20
N LYS A 254 6.37 3.77 -14.93
CA LYS A 254 6.72 5.03 -14.23
C LYS A 254 8.22 5.42 -14.32
N ASP A 255 9.01 4.69 -15.10
CA ASP A 255 10.47 4.89 -15.26
C ASP A 255 11.28 4.82 -13.96
N TYR A 256 10.86 3.99 -13.01
CA TYR A 256 11.60 3.67 -11.78
C TYR A 256 12.63 2.55 -12.04
N ALA A 257 13.56 2.82 -12.96
CA ALA A 257 14.53 1.84 -13.44
C ALA A 257 15.42 1.25 -12.33
N ASP A 258 15.73 2.03 -11.29
CA ASP A 258 16.55 1.64 -10.16
C ASP A 258 15.92 0.56 -9.26
N MET A 259 14.62 0.31 -9.41
CA MET A 259 13.93 -0.75 -8.67
C MET A 259 14.16 -2.13 -9.29
N MET A 260 14.53 -2.20 -10.57
CA MET A 260 14.67 -3.47 -11.30
C MET A 260 15.64 -4.45 -10.64
N PRO A 261 16.81 -4.05 -10.12
CA PRO A 261 17.67 -4.97 -9.37
C PRO A 261 16.97 -5.65 -8.19
N ARG A 262 16.05 -4.96 -7.50
CA ARG A 262 15.28 -5.55 -6.38
C ARG A 262 14.20 -6.50 -6.88
N VAL A 263 13.51 -6.14 -7.96
CA VAL A 263 12.54 -7.01 -8.63
C VAL A 263 13.22 -8.31 -9.07
N LEU A 264 14.36 -8.21 -9.75
CA LEU A 264 15.13 -9.36 -10.22
C LEU A 264 15.60 -10.22 -9.04
N ASN A 265 16.09 -9.60 -7.96
CA ASN A 265 16.49 -10.31 -6.73
C ASN A 265 15.34 -11.13 -6.11
N VAL A 266 14.10 -10.61 -6.13
CA VAL A 266 12.95 -11.36 -5.62
C VAL A 266 12.56 -12.49 -6.58
N LEU A 267 12.50 -12.22 -7.89
CA LEU A 267 12.14 -13.23 -8.88
C LEU A 267 13.18 -14.36 -9.01
N SER A 268 14.46 -14.08 -8.75
CA SER A 268 15.54 -15.08 -8.80
C SER A 268 15.46 -16.09 -7.66
N LEU A 269 14.83 -15.72 -6.53
CA LEU A 269 14.52 -16.64 -5.44
C LEU A 269 13.38 -17.60 -5.78
N ILE A 270 12.63 -17.36 -6.88
CA ILE A 270 11.45 -18.14 -7.26
C ILE A 270 11.76 -19.01 -8.48
N PRO A 271 11.72 -20.36 -8.36
CA PRO A 271 11.80 -21.26 -9.51
C PRO A 271 10.66 -21.01 -10.52
N GLY A 272 10.92 -21.22 -11.81
CA GLY A 272 9.88 -21.11 -12.84
C GLY A 272 9.25 -19.72 -12.99
N SER A 273 10.06 -18.66 -12.85
CA SER A 273 9.64 -17.26 -13.09
C SER A 273 10.22 -16.66 -14.39
N SER A 274 10.73 -17.51 -15.29
CA SER A 274 11.21 -17.12 -16.62
C SER A 274 10.11 -16.51 -17.49
N ASP A 275 8.84 -16.92 -17.30
CA ASP A 275 7.67 -16.31 -17.92
C ASP A 275 7.55 -14.82 -17.54
N LYS A 276 7.67 -14.53 -16.24
CA LYS A 276 7.57 -13.15 -15.74
C LYS A 276 8.77 -12.31 -16.12
N LEU A 277 9.96 -12.90 -16.14
CA LEU A 277 11.18 -12.24 -16.61
C LEU A 277 11.07 -11.88 -18.10
N PHE A 278 10.58 -12.80 -18.94
CA PHE A 278 10.36 -12.53 -20.36
C PHE A 278 9.51 -11.27 -20.59
N ASP A 279 8.36 -11.17 -19.92
CA ASP A 279 7.48 -10.02 -20.03
C ASP A 279 8.13 -8.70 -19.57
N ILE A 280 8.90 -8.75 -18.47
CA ILE A 280 9.65 -7.58 -17.95
C ILE A 280 10.72 -7.15 -18.95
N GLY A 281 11.47 -8.10 -19.51
CA GLY A 281 12.52 -7.86 -20.49
C GLY A 281 11.97 -7.27 -21.78
N LEU A 282 10.86 -7.84 -22.27
CA LEU A 282 10.17 -7.36 -23.46
C LEU A 282 9.67 -5.92 -23.27
N LEU A 283 8.99 -5.63 -22.16
CA LEU A 283 8.50 -4.27 -21.89
C LEU A 283 9.66 -3.27 -21.73
N ALA A 284 10.75 -3.66 -21.05
CA ALA A 284 11.92 -2.83 -20.90
C ALA A 284 12.57 -2.51 -22.26
N LEU A 285 12.64 -3.50 -23.16
CA LEU A 285 13.16 -3.31 -24.52
C LEU A 285 12.28 -2.36 -25.34
N GLN A 286 10.95 -2.53 -25.30
CA GLN A 286 9.98 -1.65 -25.95
C GLN A 286 10.09 -0.20 -25.46
N LYS A 287 10.37 0.00 -24.16
CA LYS A 287 10.64 1.30 -23.54
C LYS A 287 12.06 1.83 -23.75
N ARG A 288 12.90 1.13 -24.53
CA ARG A 288 14.32 1.47 -24.78
C ARG A 288 15.18 1.52 -23.50
N GLN A 289 14.76 0.81 -22.45
CA GLN A 289 15.52 0.65 -21.22
C GLN A 289 16.47 -0.55 -21.35
N PHE A 290 17.40 -0.46 -22.31
CA PHE A 290 18.24 -1.59 -22.74
C PHE A 290 19.02 -2.24 -21.60
N GLN A 291 19.56 -1.46 -20.66
CA GLN A 291 20.29 -2.01 -19.51
C GLN A 291 19.44 -2.95 -18.65
N ILE A 292 18.16 -2.62 -18.46
CA ILE A 292 17.23 -3.48 -17.70
C ILE A 292 16.95 -4.75 -18.51
N ALA A 293 16.64 -4.60 -19.79
CA ALA A 293 16.37 -5.73 -20.66
C ALA A 293 17.57 -6.70 -20.75
N THR A 294 18.80 -6.20 -20.78
CA THR A 294 20.02 -7.03 -20.79
C THR A 294 20.26 -7.74 -19.46
N ASN A 295 19.95 -7.08 -18.33
CA ASN A 295 20.03 -7.71 -17.02
C ASN A 295 19.00 -8.83 -16.89
N VAL A 296 17.77 -8.61 -17.36
CA VAL A 296 16.72 -9.63 -17.42
C VAL A 296 17.15 -10.81 -18.29
N LEU A 297 17.72 -10.54 -19.47
CA LEU A 297 18.20 -11.58 -20.38
C LEU A 297 19.28 -12.46 -19.72
N SER A 298 20.19 -11.85 -18.95
CA SER A 298 21.21 -12.56 -18.19
C SER A 298 20.57 -13.38 -17.04
N GLU A 299 19.62 -12.79 -16.31
CA GLU A 299 18.93 -13.42 -15.17
C GLU A 299 18.07 -14.63 -15.58
N ILE A 300 17.54 -14.66 -16.81
CA ILE A 300 16.86 -15.86 -17.34
C ILE A 300 17.86 -17.02 -17.45
N MET A 301 19.12 -16.73 -17.81
CA MET A 301 20.15 -17.74 -18.07
C MET A 301 20.98 -18.14 -16.86
N ASP A 302 21.14 -17.26 -15.89
CA ASP A 302 21.83 -17.55 -14.62
C ASP A 302 21.04 -18.54 -13.73
N ARG A 303 19.90 -19.06 -14.21
CA ARG A 303 19.11 -20.07 -13.51
C ARG A 303 19.73 -21.46 -13.68
N ASP A 304 19.95 -22.13 -12.55
CA ASP A 304 20.50 -23.48 -12.47
C ASP A 304 19.65 -24.55 -13.19
N ASN A 305 18.37 -24.26 -13.46
CA ASN A 305 17.46 -25.17 -14.17
C ASN A 305 17.06 -24.58 -15.53
N ARG A 306 17.76 -25.00 -16.60
CA ARG A 306 17.46 -24.68 -18.00
C ARG A 306 16.31 -25.54 -18.53
N ASP A 307 15.16 -25.45 -17.87
CA ASP A 307 13.96 -26.16 -18.32
C ASP A 307 13.47 -25.62 -19.69
N ASN A 308 12.62 -26.40 -20.37
CA ASN A 308 12.12 -26.03 -21.70
C ASN A 308 11.42 -24.66 -21.69
N VAL A 309 10.69 -24.33 -20.62
CA VAL A 309 10.00 -23.04 -20.49
C VAL A 309 11.00 -21.90 -20.44
N THR A 310 12.07 -22.03 -19.66
CA THR A 310 13.14 -21.02 -19.55
C THR A 310 13.87 -20.86 -20.87
N MET A 311 14.20 -21.95 -21.55
CA MET A 311 14.83 -21.89 -22.87
C MET A 311 13.94 -21.23 -23.93
N ASN A 312 12.64 -21.55 -23.96
CA ASN A 312 11.71 -20.96 -24.91
C ASN A 312 11.51 -19.45 -24.68
N ASN A 313 11.42 -19.03 -23.41
CA ASN A 313 11.36 -17.63 -23.03
C ASN A 313 12.67 -16.89 -23.32
N TYR A 314 13.82 -17.55 -23.11
CA TYR A 314 15.12 -17.02 -23.47
C TYR A 314 15.23 -16.79 -24.98
N PHE A 315 14.94 -17.80 -25.82
CA PHE A 315 14.98 -17.64 -27.27
C PHE A 315 14.02 -16.56 -27.76
N GLY A 316 12.82 -16.47 -27.16
CA GLY A 316 11.88 -15.38 -27.43
C GLY A 316 12.50 -14.02 -27.18
N LEU A 317 13.12 -13.80 -26.01
CA LEU A 317 13.72 -12.50 -25.68
C LEU A 317 14.95 -12.20 -26.54
N VAL A 318 15.79 -13.21 -26.81
CA VAL A 318 16.94 -13.10 -27.73
C VAL A 318 16.47 -12.65 -29.13
N ALA A 319 15.36 -13.20 -29.63
CA ALA A 319 14.80 -12.81 -30.92
C ALA A 319 14.41 -11.33 -30.94
N HIS A 320 13.72 -10.86 -29.90
CA HIS A 320 13.40 -9.43 -29.75
C HIS A 320 14.64 -8.54 -29.74
N PHE A 321 15.70 -8.93 -29.02
CA PHE A 321 16.98 -8.20 -29.08
C PHE A 321 17.61 -8.21 -30.47
N TYR A 322 17.57 -9.35 -31.17
CA TYR A 322 18.18 -9.54 -32.49
C TYR A 322 17.58 -8.59 -33.56
N PHE A 323 16.27 -8.34 -33.46
CA PHE A 323 15.53 -7.52 -34.41
C PHE A 323 15.31 -6.07 -33.95
N ALA A 324 15.65 -5.69 -32.71
CA ALA A 324 15.46 -4.33 -32.18
C ALA A 324 16.48 -3.29 -32.69
N GLY A 325 17.60 -3.70 -33.29
CA GLY A 325 18.63 -2.82 -33.84
C GLY A 325 20.05 -3.39 -33.72
N GLU A 326 21.05 -2.75 -34.33
CA GLU A 326 22.41 -3.33 -34.44
C GLU A 326 23.09 -3.56 -33.09
N ALA A 327 23.02 -2.60 -32.17
CA ALA A 327 23.60 -2.76 -30.83
C ALA A 327 22.90 -3.84 -30.01
N ALA A 328 21.56 -3.92 -30.09
CA ALA A 328 20.77 -4.96 -29.42
C ALA A 328 21.04 -6.34 -30.02
N ARG A 329 21.24 -6.41 -31.34
CA ARG A 329 21.63 -7.62 -32.07
C ARG A 329 23.00 -8.14 -31.63
N GLN A 330 23.97 -7.26 -31.46
CA GLN A 330 25.28 -7.65 -30.93
C GLN A 330 25.15 -8.20 -29.51
N CYS A 331 24.29 -7.61 -28.67
CA CYS A 331 24.00 -8.12 -27.33
C CYS A 331 23.35 -9.52 -27.37
N ALA A 332 22.39 -9.75 -28.27
CA ALA A 332 21.78 -11.06 -28.49
C ALA A 332 22.83 -12.13 -28.83
N ARG A 333 23.72 -11.81 -29.79
CA ARG A 333 24.81 -12.71 -30.20
C ARG A 333 25.78 -13.00 -29.06
N GLN A 334 26.15 -11.97 -28.29
CA GLN A 334 27.04 -12.12 -27.14
C GLN A 334 26.40 -12.95 -26.02
N SER A 335 25.09 -12.81 -25.80
CA SER A 335 24.35 -13.61 -24.82
C SER A 335 24.34 -15.09 -25.20
N LEU A 336 24.05 -15.41 -26.47
CA LEU A 336 24.11 -16.78 -26.98
C LEU A 336 25.51 -17.39 -26.83
N SER A 337 26.55 -16.66 -27.23
CA SER A 337 27.93 -17.14 -27.14
C SER A 337 28.39 -17.33 -25.68
N ARG A 338 28.06 -16.39 -24.79
CA ARG A 338 28.48 -16.43 -23.38
C ARG A 338 27.82 -17.58 -22.62
N ASN A 339 26.58 -17.91 -22.94
CA ASN A 339 25.83 -18.97 -22.26
C ASN A 339 26.04 -20.36 -22.88
N HIS A 340 26.87 -20.44 -23.94
CA HIS A 340 27.08 -21.64 -24.76
C HIS A 340 25.75 -22.23 -25.26
N ILE A 341 24.86 -21.36 -25.75
CA ILE A 341 23.59 -21.75 -26.34
C ILE A 341 23.66 -21.53 -27.84
N HIS A 342 23.58 -22.63 -28.56
CA HIS A 342 23.44 -22.64 -30.01
C HIS A 342 21.96 -22.80 -30.35
N PRO A 343 21.35 -21.87 -31.10
CA PRO A 343 19.99 -22.05 -31.60
C PRO A 343 19.97 -23.24 -32.58
N THR A 344 19.56 -24.41 -32.11
CA THR A 344 19.33 -25.59 -32.95
C THR A 344 17.95 -25.52 -33.59
N GLU A 345 17.78 -26.19 -34.74
CA GLU A 345 16.47 -26.29 -35.41
C GLU A 345 15.38 -26.79 -34.45
N GLU A 346 15.67 -27.84 -33.66
CA GLU A 346 14.75 -28.38 -32.67
C GLU A 346 14.42 -27.37 -31.57
N GLY A 347 15.42 -26.67 -31.01
CA GLY A 347 15.22 -25.69 -29.94
C GLY A 347 14.39 -24.49 -30.41
N LEU A 348 14.64 -24.01 -31.64
CA LEU A 348 13.87 -22.93 -32.25
C LEU A 348 12.44 -23.37 -32.58
N ALA A 349 12.24 -24.60 -33.08
CA ALA A 349 10.91 -25.15 -33.35
C ALA A 349 10.08 -25.29 -32.06
N GLN A 350 10.69 -25.73 -30.96
CA GLN A 350 10.03 -25.81 -29.65
C GLN A 350 9.66 -24.42 -29.12
N ALA A 351 10.57 -23.45 -29.23
CA ALA A 351 10.29 -22.06 -28.82
C ALA A 351 9.19 -21.42 -29.65
N LEU A 352 9.19 -21.66 -30.98
CA LEU A 352 8.13 -21.25 -31.90
C LEU A 352 6.78 -21.80 -31.45
N GLU A 353 6.67 -23.12 -31.26
CA GLU A 353 5.43 -23.78 -30.86
C GLU A 353 4.93 -23.28 -29.49
N TYR A 354 5.85 -23.08 -28.54
CA TYR A 354 5.54 -22.54 -27.22
C TYR A 354 4.88 -21.16 -27.30
N HIS A 355 5.48 -20.21 -28.03
CA HIS A 355 4.93 -18.86 -28.16
C HIS A 355 3.63 -18.84 -28.99
N TYR A 356 3.48 -19.73 -29.97
CA TYR A 356 2.21 -19.94 -30.69
C TYR A 356 1.09 -20.42 -29.75
N LYS A 357 1.36 -21.39 -28.87
CA LYS A 357 0.38 -21.90 -27.89
C LYS A 357 -0.08 -20.83 -26.90
N LEU A 358 0.78 -19.86 -26.60
CA LEU A 358 0.48 -18.70 -25.76
C LEU A 358 -0.16 -17.54 -26.54
N CYS A 359 -0.44 -17.70 -27.84
CA CYS A 359 -0.93 -16.67 -28.74
C CYS A 359 -0.01 -15.43 -28.84
N ASN A 360 1.29 -15.59 -28.56
CA ASN A 360 2.29 -14.54 -28.72
C ASN A 360 2.92 -14.62 -30.12
N PHE A 361 2.09 -14.33 -31.13
CA PHE A 361 2.45 -14.52 -32.54
C PHE A 361 3.65 -13.68 -32.98
N GLU A 362 3.77 -12.44 -32.47
CA GLU A 362 4.93 -11.58 -32.76
C GLU A 362 6.24 -12.22 -32.32
N THR A 363 6.30 -12.75 -31.09
CA THR A 363 7.50 -13.42 -30.60
C THR A 363 7.78 -14.69 -31.36
N ALA A 364 6.74 -15.47 -31.68
CA ALA A 364 6.88 -16.69 -32.48
C ALA A 364 7.45 -16.39 -33.88
N ASP A 365 6.94 -15.37 -34.57
CA ASP A 365 7.40 -14.98 -35.89
C ASP A 365 8.85 -14.45 -35.87
N LEU A 366 9.27 -13.79 -34.79
CA LEU A 366 10.66 -13.37 -34.60
C LEU A 366 11.58 -14.56 -34.32
N VAL A 367 11.17 -15.52 -33.48
CA VAL A 367 11.92 -16.75 -33.21
C VAL A 367 12.14 -17.54 -34.51
N ARG A 368 11.13 -17.62 -35.37
CA ARG A 368 11.24 -18.27 -36.70
C ARG A 368 12.33 -17.65 -37.58
N GLN A 369 12.56 -16.35 -37.46
CA GLN A 369 13.51 -15.60 -38.28
C GLN A 369 14.92 -15.59 -37.67
N LEU A 370 15.10 -16.13 -36.46
CA LEU A 370 16.39 -16.18 -35.81
C LEU A 370 17.33 -17.08 -36.63
N PRO A 371 18.50 -16.59 -37.08
CA PRO A 371 19.42 -17.44 -37.83
C PRO A 371 19.97 -18.54 -36.93
N GLU A 372 20.11 -19.73 -37.50
CA GLU A 372 20.95 -20.77 -36.93
C GLU A 372 22.38 -20.23 -36.81
N MET A 373 23.00 -20.41 -35.66
CA MET A 373 24.39 -20.02 -35.46
C MET A 373 25.23 -21.29 -35.62
N PRO A 374 26.23 -21.30 -36.52
CA PRO A 374 27.08 -22.47 -36.71
C PRO A 374 27.76 -22.85 -35.39
N ASP A 375 27.91 -24.15 -35.18
CA ASP A 375 28.51 -24.72 -33.99
C ASP A 375 29.98 -24.23 -33.90
N SER A 376 30.38 -23.69 -32.75
CA SER A 376 31.72 -23.09 -32.59
C SER A 376 32.88 -24.08 -32.66
N SER A 377 32.59 -25.35 -32.96
CA SER A 377 33.57 -26.40 -33.29
C SER A 377 34.08 -26.31 -34.74
N GLU A 378 33.50 -25.45 -35.58
CA GLU A 378 33.91 -25.24 -36.98
C GLU A 378 34.67 -23.92 -37.26
N VAL A 379 35.15 -23.20 -36.23
CA VAL A 379 35.99 -21.99 -36.38
C VAL A 379 37.34 -22.11 -35.69
#